data_AF-A0A920NTT8-F1
#
_entry.id   AF-A0A920NTT8-F1
#
_cell.length_a   1.000
_cell.length_b   1.000
_cell.length_c   1.000
_cell.angle_alpha   90.00
_cell.angle_beta   90.00
_cell.angle_gamma   90.00
#
_symmetry.space_group_name_H-M   'P 1'
#
loop_
_entity.id
_entity.type
_entity.pdbx_description
1 polymer ?
#
loop_
_entity_poly.entity_id
_entity_poly.type
_entity_poly.pdbx_seq_one_letter_code
_entity_poly.pdbx_strand_id
1 'polypeptide(L)'
;MNQEIKKAILGEGIISGYLSIFFSLLSLGAVICFLFPEYLTTAEFRINYPINIFRWMIFGGLVFSFLFAFLSLLLSKRAKFAFIGMALSVTAIILGGSNIEVGSFDQGAFSISLDWLILEILALSLIFIPLELFFPKRQGQSKFHPEWRTDLIYLFKAQLLIQYTAVAVKMPAELFFSDLGMNEVQDLVSDLPFIAQLFLAMFVADLFQYFIHRLFHVNPFMWRFHSIHHSIRYVDWIAGSRLHLVDILITRSFSYIPLYVLGFSNDVFYVYVVLFPSGSHGSYQCKNSFWFFKICICYTSISSLAS
;
A
#
# COMPACT_ATOMS: atom_id res chain seq x y z
N MET A 1 -26.39 -18.39 -7.25
CA MET A 1 -25.90 -19.57 -6.53
C MET A 1 -25.01 -19.08 -5.40
N ASN A 2 -25.56 -18.97 -4.17
CA ASN A 2 -24.77 -18.59 -2.99
C ASN A 2 -23.79 -19.72 -2.71
N GLN A 3 -22.56 -19.59 -3.18
CA GLN A 3 -21.47 -20.35 -2.57
C GLN A 3 -21.32 -19.79 -1.16
N GLU A 4 -21.80 -20.51 -0.16
CA GLU A 4 -21.35 -20.29 1.21
C GLU A 4 -19.82 -20.39 1.18
N ILE A 5 -19.16 -19.25 1.37
CA ILE A 5 -17.71 -19.19 1.49
C ILE A 5 -17.39 -19.98 2.76
N LYS A 6 -16.94 -21.22 2.58
CA LYS A 6 -16.56 -22.08 3.70
C LYS A 6 -15.46 -21.37 4.49
N LYS A 7 -15.78 -20.93 5.70
CA LYS A 7 -14.86 -20.19 6.56
C LYS A 7 -13.66 -21.08 6.85
N ALA A 8 -12.44 -20.58 6.60
CA ALA A 8 -11.24 -21.30 6.97
C ALA A 8 -11.15 -21.37 8.50
N ILE A 9 -11.05 -22.58 9.06
CA ILE A 9 -10.97 -22.81 10.50
C ILE A 9 -9.50 -22.98 10.89
N LEU A 10 -9.09 -22.32 11.97
CA LEU A 10 -7.75 -22.49 12.54
C LEU A 10 -7.55 -23.96 12.96
N GLY A 11 -6.38 -24.52 12.62
CA GLY A 11 -6.04 -25.91 12.91
C GLY A 11 -6.35 -26.91 11.79
N GLU A 12 -7.12 -26.55 10.76
CA GLU A 12 -7.38 -27.44 9.61
C GLU A 12 -6.28 -27.43 8.54
N GLY A 13 -5.18 -26.70 8.76
CA GLY A 13 -4.06 -26.58 7.82
C GLY A 13 -4.32 -25.70 6.58
N ILE A 14 -5.57 -25.35 6.27
CA ILE A 14 -5.93 -24.51 5.12
C ILE A 14 -5.27 -23.12 5.21
N ILE A 15 -5.31 -22.49 6.39
CA ILE A 15 -4.71 -21.17 6.62
C ILE A 15 -3.20 -21.21 6.42
N SER A 16 -2.54 -22.25 6.94
CA SER A 16 -1.10 -22.47 6.71
C SER A 16 -0.81 -22.63 5.21
N GLY A 17 -1.67 -23.30 4.45
CA GLY A 17 -1.54 -23.39 3.00
C GLY A 17 -1.59 -22.02 2.31
N TYR A 18 -2.51 -21.14 2.71
CA TYR A 18 -2.58 -19.77 2.19
C TYR A 18 -1.37 -18.92 2.59
N LEU A 19 -0.90 -19.04 3.84
CA LEU A 19 0.30 -18.33 4.29
C LEU A 19 1.54 -18.77 3.52
N SER A 20 1.66 -20.06 3.21
CA SER A 20 2.73 -20.56 2.34
C SER A 20 2.72 -19.92 0.96
N ILE A 21 1.54 -19.88 0.31
CA ILE A 21 1.37 -19.20 -0.99
C ILE A 21 1.70 -17.70 -0.86
N PHE A 22 1.26 -17.04 0.20
CA PHE A 22 1.53 -15.63 0.43
C PHE A 22 3.03 -15.33 0.50
N PHE A 23 3.77 -16.00 1.40
CA PHE A 23 5.20 -15.75 1.55
C PHE A 23 6.00 -16.15 0.30
N SER A 24 5.63 -17.25 -0.36
CA SER A 24 6.27 -17.64 -1.62
C SER A 24 6.06 -16.65 -2.75
N LEU A 25 4.86 -16.04 -2.88
CA LEU A 25 4.61 -15.00 -3.88
C LEU A 25 5.43 -13.73 -3.61
N LEU A 26 5.54 -13.31 -2.34
CA LEU A 26 6.38 -12.16 -1.98
C LEU A 26 7.86 -12.43 -2.28
N SER A 27 8.38 -13.60 -1.86
CA SER A 27 9.78 -13.99 -2.14
C SER A 27 10.05 -14.13 -3.63
N LEU A 28 9.16 -14.78 -4.40
CA LEU A 28 9.31 -14.92 -5.84
C LEU A 28 9.26 -13.56 -6.54
N GLY A 29 8.30 -12.70 -6.17
CA GLY A 29 8.20 -11.35 -6.71
C GLY A 29 9.46 -10.53 -6.43
N ALA A 30 10.04 -10.63 -5.24
CA ALA A 30 11.27 -9.95 -4.88
C ALA A 30 12.48 -10.47 -5.69
N VAL A 31 12.59 -11.79 -5.89
CA VAL A 31 13.61 -12.37 -6.78
C VAL A 31 13.45 -11.87 -8.22
N ILE A 32 12.23 -11.80 -8.73
CA ILE A 32 11.94 -11.27 -10.07
C ILE A 32 12.31 -9.78 -10.17
N CYS A 33 12.11 -8.99 -9.11
CA CYS A 33 12.56 -7.60 -9.05
C CYS A 33 14.10 -7.49 -9.17
N PHE A 34 14.85 -8.43 -8.60
CA PHE A 34 16.32 -8.44 -8.68
C PHE A 34 16.82 -8.90 -10.06
N LEU A 35 16.05 -9.73 -10.75
CA LEU A 35 16.34 -10.16 -12.13
C LEU A 35 16.08 -9.04 -13.14
N PHE A 36 15.05 -8.21 -12.91
CA PHE A 36 14.64 -7.15 -13.84
C PHE A 36 14.49 -5.79 -13.13
N PRO A 37 15.54 -5.27 -12.47
CA PRO A 37 15.46 -4.07 -11.65
C PRO A 37 15.05 -2.84 -12.45
N GLU A 38 15.56 -2.67 -13.67
CA GLU A 38 15.22 -1.55 -14.56
C GLU A 38 13.70 -1.40 -14.76
N TYR A 39 12.98 -2.52 -14.91
CA TYR A 39 11.56 -2.52 -15.25
C TYR A 39 10.65 -2.64 -14.03
N LEU A 40 11.10 -3.29 -12.95
CA LEU A 40 10.23 -3.73 -11.86
C LEU A 40 10.49 -3.03 -10.52
N THR A 41 11.53 -2.22 -10.45
CA THR A 41 11.89 -1.48 -9.24
C THR A 41 11.95 0.01 -9.52
N THR A 42 11.50 0.83 -8.59
CA THR A 42 11.47 2.30 -8.71
C THR A 42 12.87 2.91 -8.73
N ALA A 43 13.01 4.05 -9.41
CA ALA A 43 14.30 4.72 -9.61
C ALA A 43 14.92 5.15 -8.27
N GLU A 44 14.09 5.68 -7.39
CA GLU A 44 14.46 6.10 -6.04
C GLU A 44 14.99 4.92 -5.21
N PHE A 45 14.37 3.76 -5.39
CA PHE A 45 14.73 2.53 -4.68
C PHE A 45 16.00 1.88 -5.24
N ARG A 46 16.23 1.96 -6.55
CA ARG A 46 17.45 1.44 -7.22
C ARG A 46 18.73 2.13 -6.77
N ILE A 47 18.66 3.44 -6.51
CA ILE A 47 19.84 4.22 -6.08
C ILE A 47 20.31 3.76 -4.69
N ASN A 48 19.38 3.42 -3.80
CA ASN A 48 19.67 3.13 -2.39
C ASN A 48 19.43 1.68 -2.01
N TYR A 49 19.53 0.74 -2.95
CA TYR A 49 19.10 -0.64 -2.79
C TYR A 49 19.72 -1.31 -1.53
N PRO A 50 18.98 -1.54 -0.42
CA PRO A 50 19.52 -2.22 0.74
C PRO A 50 19.58 -3.74 0.51
N ILE A 51 20.48 -4.18 -0.38
CA ILE A 51 20.59 -5.57 -0.85
C ILE A 51 20.56 -6.56 0.31
N ASN A 52 21.35 -6.31 1.37
CA ASN A 52 21.43 -7.21 2.51
C ASN A 52 20.09 -7.39 3.23
N ILE A 53 19.31 -6.33 3.40
CA ILE A 53 18.00 -6.39 4.07
C ILE A 53 17.05 -7.26 3.25
N PHE A 54 16.99 -7.05 1.92
CA PHE A 54 16.12 -7.85 1.07
C PHE A 54 16.53 -9.30 0.96
N ARG A 55 17.83 -9.61 0.95
CA ARG A 55 18.30 -11.01 1.00
C ARG A 55 17.76 -11.71 2.25
N TRP A 56 17.82 -11.05 3.41
CA TRP A 56 17.22 -11.56 4.64
C TRP A 56 15.69 -11.66 4.56
N MET A 57 15.01 -10.70 3.95
CA MET A 57 13.56 -10.75 3.75
C MET A 57 13.15 -11.91 2.83
N ILE A 58 13.85 -12.10 1.70
CA ILE A 58 13.62 -13.23 0.77
C ILE A 58 13.87 -14.54 1.49
N PHE A 59 15.01 -14.66 2.19
CA PHE A 59 15.36 -15.86 2.97
C PHE A 59 14.27 -16.17 4.01
N GLY A 60 13.91 -15.19 4.84
CA GLY A 60 12.86 -15.32 5.85
C GLY A 60 11.52 -15.72 5.22
N GLY A 61 11.12 -15.08 4.12
CA GLY A 61 9.91 -15.42 3.38
C GLY A 61 9.92 -16.86 2.86
N LEU A 62 11.03 -17.34 2.30
CA LEU A 62 11.16 -18.73 1.85
C LEU A 62 11.08 -19.71 3.02
N VAL A 63 11.76 -19.41 4.15
CA VAL A 63 11.69 -20.22 5.37
C VAL A 63 10.26 -20.30 5.89
N PHE A 64 9.57 -19.16 6.06
CA PHE A 64 8.18 -19.14 6.49
C PHE A 64 7.27 -19.89 5.51
N SER A 65 7.48 -19.73 4.21
CA SER A 65 6.72 -20.45 3.19
C SER A 65 6.82 -21.96 3.36
N PHE A 66 8.02 -22.51 3.54
CA PHE A 66 8.22 -23.94 3.76
C PHE A 66 7.67 -24.41 5.11
N LEU A 67 7.84 -23.64 6.18
CA LEU A 67 7.27 -23.97 7.50
C LEU A 67 5.74 -24.07 7.43
N PHE A 68 5.09 -23.11 6.77
CA PHE A 68 3.64 -23.11 6.60
C PHE A 68 3.14 -24.19 5.62
N ALA A 69 3.90 -24.48 4.56
CA ALA A 69 3.60 -25.61 3.68
C ALA A 69 3.65 -26.94 4.45
N PHE A 70 4.70 -27.15 5.24
CA PHE A 70 4.86 -28.34 6.06
C PHE A 70 3.72 -28.47 7.07
N LEU A 71 3.40 -27.40 7.80
CA LEU A 71 2.26 -27.38 8.72
C LEU A 71 0.93 -27.67 8.01
N SER A 72 0.74 -27.13 6.80
CA SER A 72 -0.44 -27.42 5.99
C SER A 72 -0.50 -28.89 5.57
N LEU A 73 0.62 -29.53 5.25
CA LEU A 73 0.66 -30.96 4.90
C LEU A 73 0.34 -31.86 6.11
N LEU A 74 0.78 -31.47 7.30
CA LEU A 74 0.48 -32.21 8.54
C LEU A 74 -0.99 -32.11 8.94
N LEU A 75 -1.60 -30.93 8.79
CA LEU A 75 -2.93 -30.64 9.35
C LEU A 75 -4.07 -30.77 8.32
N SER A 76 -3.81 -30.53 7.04
CA SER A 76 -4.86 -30.46 6.02
C SER A 76 -5.11 -31.80 5.35
N LYS A 77 -6.40 -32.15 5.24
CA LYS A 77 -6.86 -33.25 4.35
C LYS A 77 -6.65 -32.94 2.86
N ARG A 78 -6.38 -31.67 2.52
CA ARG A 78 -6.19 -31.17 1.15
C ARG A 78 -4.88 -30.42 1.05
N ALA A 79 -3.85 -31.12 0.60
CA ALA A 79 -2.47 -30.62 0.46
C ALA A 79 -2.24 -29.65 -0.71
N LYS A 80 -3.26 -29.38 -1.55
CA LYS A 80 -3.12 -28.57 -2.77
C LYS A 80 -2.42 -27.23 -2.54
N PHE A 81 -2.81 -26.48 -1.51
CA PHE A 81 -2.25 -25.16 -1.26
C PHE A 81 -0.78 -25.22 -0.81
N ALA A 82 -0.42 -26.22 0.00
CA ALA A 82 0.97 -26.48 0.38
C ALA A 82 1.84 -26.75 -0.86
N PHE A 83 1.39 -27.61 -1.77
CA PHE A 83 2.14 -27.91 -2.99
C PHE A 83 2.30 -26.69 -3.90
N ILE A 84 1.30 -25.81 -4.00
CA ILE A 84 1.41 -24.55 -4.75
C ILE A 84 2.49 -23.65 -4.12
N GLY A 85 2.43 -23.43 -2.81
CA GLY A 85 3.42 -22.60 -2.11
C GLY A 85 4.84 -23.16 -2.19
N MET A 86 5.00 -24.49 -2.08
CA MET A 86 6.28 -25.17 -2.30
C MET A 86 6.79 -24.99 -3.73
N ALA A 87 5.94 -25.19 -4.74
CA ALA A 87 6.34 -25.01 -6.14
C ALA A 87 6.83 -23.57 -6.41
N LEU A 88 6.10 -22.56 -5.93
CA LEU A 88 6.51 -21.15 -6.04
C LEU A 88 7.82 -20.86 -5.31
N SER A 89 8.01 -21.44 -4.11
CA SER A 89 9.26 -21.29 -3.33
C SER A 89 10.45 -21.92 -4.03
N VAL A 90 10.26 -23.12 -4.61
CA VAL A 90 11.29 -23.80 -5.41
C VAL A 90 11.63 -22.99 -6.65
N THR A 91 10.64 -22.44 -7.36
CA THR A 91 10.89 -21.53 -8.48
C THR A 91 11.72 -20.33 -8.05
N ALA A 92 11.38 -19.69 -6.92
CA ALA A 92 12.16 -18.56 -6.40
C ALA A 92 13.62 -18.95 -6.09
N ILE A 93 13.85 -20.14 -5.52
CA ILE A 93 15.19 -20.66 -5.24
C ILE A 93 15.98 -20.94 -6.53
N ILE A 94 15.35 -21.58 -7.52
CA ILE A 94 15.96 -21.87 -8.82
C ILE A 94 16.39 -20.57 -9.52
N LEU A 95 15.59 -19.52 -9.38
CA LEU A 95 15.89 -18.18 -9.90
C LEU A 95 16.92 -17.40 -9.07
N GLY A 96 17.51 -18.00 -8.04
CA GLY A 96 18.60 -17.42 -7.23
C GLY A 96 18.25 -17.19 -5.75
N GLY A 97 16.97 -17.20 -5.39
CA GLY A 97 16.49 -17.10 -4.00
C GLY A 97 17.06 -15.89 -3.27
N SER A 98 17.48 -16.07 -2.01
CA SER A 98 18.11 -14.99 -1.23
C SER A 98 19.53 -14.64 -1.68
N ASN A 99 20.11 -15.41 -2.61
CA ASN A 99 21.47 -15.19 -3.09
C ASN A 99 21.53 -14.53 -4.46
N ILE A 100 20.37 -14.21 -5.06
CA ILE A 100 20.25 -13.63 -6.39
C ILE A 100 21.15 -12.39 -6.55
N GLU A 101 22.04 -12.45 -7.53
CA GLU A 101 22.94 -11.36 -7.88
C GLU A 101 22.18 -10.30 -8.68
N VAL A 102 22.44 -9.03 -8.35
CA VAL A 102 21.89 -7.91 -9.10
C VAL A 102 22.94 -7.50 -10.12
N GLY A 103 22.65 -7.72 -11.39
CA GLY A 103 23.54 -7.34 -12.50
C GLY A 103 23.62 -5.82 -12.68
N SER A 104 24.46 -5.36 -13.61
CA SER A 104 24.43 -3.97 -14.09
C SER A 104 23.14 -3.72 -14.88
N PHE A 105 22.48 -2.59 -14.63
CA PHE A 105 21.25 -2.19 -15.31
C PHE A 105 21.24 -0.68 -15.53
N ASP A 106 20.47 -0.24 -16.52
CA ASP A 106 20.29 1.18 -16.81
C ASP A 106 19.25 1.79 -15.86
N GLN A 107 19.46 3.07 -15.52
CA GLN A 107 18.52 3.83 -14.69
C GLN A 107 17.38 4.36 -15.55
N GLY A 108 16.48 3.47 -15.97
CA GLY A 108 15.28 3.84 -16.72
C GLY A 108 14.36 4.76 -15.91
N ALA A 109 13.84 5.83 -16.51
CA ALA A 109 12.97 6.79 -15.81
C ALA A 109 11.60 6.20 -15.39
N PHE A 110 11.19 5.08 -15.99
CA PHE A 110 9.90 4.45 -15.76
C PHE A 110 10.05 2.97 -15.43
N SER A 111 9.30 2.54 -14.42
CA SER A 111 9.21 1.16 -13.95
C SER A 111 7.76 0.84 -13.58
N ILE A 112 7.44 -0.44 -13.63
CA ILE A 112 6.26 -1.03 -13.02
C ILE A 112 6.66 -1.34 -11.58
N SER A 113 6.17 -0.58 -10.61
CA SER A 113 6.68 -0.57 -9.22
C SER A 113 6.28 -1.81 -8.40
N LEU A 114 6.75 -2.97 -8.84
CA LEU A 114 6.49 -4.26 -8.20
C LEU A 114 7.16 -4.34 -6.82
N ASP A 115 8.33 -3.72 -6.67
CA ASP A 115 9.01 -3.51 -5.39
C ASP A 115 8.08 -2.88 -4.34
N TRP A 116 7.46 -1.75 -4.65
CA TRP A 116 6.54 -1.06 -3.75
C TRP A 116 5.29 -1.87 -3.47
N LEU A 117 4.73 -2.53 -4.48
CA LEU A 117 3.57 -3.40 -4.27
C LEU A 117 3.88 -4.53 -3.26
N ILE A 118 5.05 -5.17 -3.39
CA ILE A 118 5.47 -6.26 -2.49
C ILE A 118 5.69 -5.73 -1.08
N LEU A 119 6.39 -4.62 -0.94
CA LEU A 119 6.66 -3.99 0.36
C LEU A 119 5.37 -3.53 1.04
N GLU A 120 4.46 -2.94 0.29
CA GLU A 120 3.17 -2.48 0.81
C GLU A 120 2.30 -3.66 1.23
N ILE A 121 2.17 -4.71 0.41
CA ILE A 121 1.42 -5.92 0.81
C ILE A 121 2.02 -6.51 2.08
N LEU A 122 3.34 -6.61 2.18
CA LEU A 122 4.00 -7.12 3.37
C LEU A 122 3.73 -6.23 4.59
N ALA A 123 3.94 -4.92 4.48
CA ALA A 123 3.74 -3.99 5.59
C ALA A 123 2.27 -3.95 6.04
N LEU A 124 1.33 -3.78 5.11
CA LEU A 124 -0.10 -3.72 5.41
C LEU A 124 -0.58 -5.05 6.01
N SER A 125 -0.15 -6.20 5.47
CA SER A 125 -0.56 -7.49 6.03
C SER A 125 -0.03 -7.70 7.45
N LEU A 126 1.24 -7.36 7.72
CA LEU A 126 1.85 -7.50 9.04
C LEU A 126 1.21 -6.59 10.10
N ILE A 127 0.73 -5.41 9.71
CA ILE A 127 0.09 -4.46 10.62
C ILE A 127 -1.40 -4.79 10.77
N PHE A 128 -2.11 -4.87 9.65
CA PHE A 128 -3.55 -4.78 9.64
C PHE A 128 -4.26 -6.13 9.75
N ILE A 129 -3.63 -7.24 9.33
CA ILE A 129 -4.22 -8.56 9.58
C ILE A 129 -4.26 -8.84 11.09
N PRO A 130 -3.18 -8.66 11.88
CA PRO A 130 -3.26 -8.81 13.33
C PRO A 130 -4.28 -7.87 13.98
N LEU A 131 -4.30 -6.58 13.60
CA LEU A 131 -5.29 -5.64 14.13
C LEU A 131 -6.73 -6.09 13.82
N GLU A 132 -6.98 -6.57 12.60
CA GLU A 132 -8.29 -7.05 12.20
C GLU A 132 -8.69 -8.38 12.87
N LEU A 133 -7.71 -9.20 13.28
CA LEU A 133 -7.92 -10.46 14.00
C LEU A 133 -8.15 -10.24 15.50
N PHE A 134 -7.33 -9.42 16.14
CA PHE A 134 -7.35 -9.21 17.60
C PHE A 134 -8.28 -8.07 18.04
N PHE A 135 -8.48 -7.06 17.20
CA PHE A 135 -9.32 -5.89 17.49
C PHE A 135 -10.39 -5.65 16.41
N PRO A 136 -11.21 -6.65 16.04
CA PRO A 136 -12.24 -6.47 15.02
C PRO A 136 -13.35 -5.54 15.51
N LYS A 137 -13.57 -4.42 14.82
CA LYS A 137 -14.75 -3.56 15.06
C LYS A 137 -16.06 -4.23 14.65
N ARG A 138 -16.04 -5.06 13.59
CA ARG A 138 -17.21 -5.79 13.07
C ARG A 138 -17.00 -7.29 13.24
N GLN A 139 -17.38 -7.84 14.39
CA GLN A 139 -17.14 -9.25 14.72
C GLN A 139 -17.85 -10.24 13.77
N GLY A 140 -18.99 -9.85 13.19
CA GLY A 140 -19.75 -10.68 12.24
C GLY A 140 -19.24 -10.68 10.80
N GLN A 141 -18.26 -9.84 10.46
CA GLN A 141 -17.73 -9.76 9.09
C GLN A 141 -16.73 -10.89 8.83
N SER A 142 -16.93 -11.64 7.74
CA SER A 142 -15.95 -12.61 7.27
C SER A 142 -14.68 -11.92 6.78
N LYS A 143 -13.52 -12.52 7.04
CA LYS A 143 -12.20 -12.06 6.56
C LYS A 143 -12.02 -12.29 5.06
N PHE A 144 -12.69 -13.31 4.54
CA PHE A 144 -12.82 -13.54 3.10
C PHE A 144 -14.26 -13.23 2.72
N HIS A 145 -14.44 -12.18 1.93
CA HIS A 145 -15.75 -11.70 1.48
C HIS A 145 -15.82 -11.74 -0.05
N PRO A 146 -17.01 -11.73 -0.68
CA PRO A 146 -17.15 -11.94 -2.13
C PRO A 146 -16.38 -10.95 -3.02
N GLU A 147 -16.07 -9.76 -2.52
CA GLU A 147 -15.43 -8.68 -3.27
C GLU A 147 -13.90 -8.65 -3.13
N TRP A 148 -13.29 -9.59 -2.39
CA TRP A 148 -11.84 -9.60 -2.11
C TRP A 148 -10.97 -9.52 -3.39
N ARG A 149 -11.43 -10.15 -4.48
CA ARG A 149 -10.73 -10.10 -5.78
C ARG A 149 -10.75 -8.69 -6.38
N THR A 150 -11.88 -8.00 -6.23
CA THR A 150 -12.02 -6.63 -6.69
C THR A 150 -11.05 -5.73 -5.94
N ASP A 151 -10.99 -5.84 -4.61
CA ASP A 151 -10.08 -5.04 -3.78
C ASP A 151 -8.61 -5.31 -4.10
N LEU A 152 -8.24 -6.57 -4.33
CA LEU A 152 -6.89 -6.89 -4.82
C LEU A 152 -6.60 -6.25 -6.19
N ILE A 153 -7.53 -6.28 -7.14
CA ILE A 153 -7.31 -5.65 -8.45
C ILE A 153 -7.07 -4.14 -8.28
N TYR A 154 -7.82 -3.47 -7.40
CA TYR A 154 -7.61 -2.05 -7.12
C TYR A 154 -6.27 -1.79 -6.44
N LEU A 155 -5.87 -2.60 -5.45
CA LEU A 155 -4.55 -2.52 -4.82
C LEU A 155 -3.43 -2.64 -5.86
N PHE A 156 -3.49 -3.66 -6.72
CA PHE A 156 -2.47 -3.86 -7.76
C PHE A 156 -2.42 -2.68 -8.73
N LYS A 157 -3.57 -2.18 -9.21
CA LYS A 157 -3.59 -1.03 -10.12
C LYS A 157 -3.03 0.23 -9.47
N ALA A 158 -3.38 0.50 -8.23
CA ALA A 158 -2.92 1.67 -7.50
C ALA A 158 -1.40 1.64 -7.29
N GLN A 159 -0.85 0.48 -6.96
CA GLN A 159 0.56 0.34 -6.59
C GLN A 159 1.50 0.10 -7.76
N LEU A 160 1.10 -0.66 -8.78
CA LEU A 160 1.94 -0.83 -9.97
C LEU A 160 2.13 0.49 -10.73
N LEU A 161 1.26 1.48 -10.51
CA LEU A 161 1.31 2.80 -11.12
C LEU A 161 1.82 3.91 -10.17
N ILE A 162 2.33 3.56 -8.98
CA ILE A 162 2.81 4.55 -8.00
C ILE A 162 3.82 5.52 -8.60
N GLN A 163 4.85 5.03 -9.31
CA GLN A 163 5.86 5.89 -9.91
C GLN A 163 5.28 6.84 -10.97
N TYR A 164 4.37 6.36 -11.83
CA TYR A 164 3.70 7.20 -12.82
C TYR A 164 2.88 8.31 -12.16
N THR A 165 2.14 7.98 -11.10
CA THR A 165 1.38 8.99 -10.36
C THR A 165 2.29 9.95 -9.59
N ALA A 166 3.42 9.50 -9.07
CA ALA A 166 4.39 10.34 -8.38
C ALA A 166 5.01 11.35 -9.34
N VAL A 167 5.46 10.90 -10.52
CA VAL A 167 5.98 11.78 -11.59
C VAL A 167 4.90 12.75 -12.08
N ALA A 168 3.68 12.27 -12.33
CA ALA A 168 2.56 13.09 -12.79
C ALA A 168 2.16 14.18 -11.78
N VAL A 169 2.47 14.00 -10.49
CA VAL A 169 2.23 15.00 -9.45
C VAL A 169 3.44 15.92 -9.27
N LYS A 170 4.64 15.34 -9.18
CA LYS A 170 5.88 16.07 -8.87
C LYS A 170 6.32 16.98 -10.02
N MET A 171 6.30 16.50 -11.26
CA MET A 171 6.81 17.27 -12.41
C MET A 171 6.03 18.59 -12.62
N PRO A 172 4.68 18.63 -12.62
CA PRO A 172 3.96 19.89 -12.67
C PRO A 172 4.24 20.77 -11.45
N ALA A 173 4.42 20.19 -10.26
CA ALA A 173 4.72 20.95 -9.06
C ALA A 173 6.02 21.76 -9.21
N GLU A 174 7.06 21.10 -9.72
CA GLU A 174 8.36 21.73 -9.99
C GLU A 174 8.24 22.80 -11.09
N LEU A 175 7.52 22.53 -12.17
CA LEU A 175 7.38 23.46 -13.30
C LEU A 175 6.60 24.73 -12.97
N PHE A 176 5.55 24.63 -12.14
CA PHE A 176 4.65 25.75 -11.87
C PHE A 176 4.96 26.48 -10.57
N PHE A 177 5.69 25.86 -9.64
CA PHE A 177 5.86 26.40 -8.30
C PHE A 177 7.32 26.59 -7.84
N SER A 178 8.33 26.31 -8.70
CA SER A 178 9.75 26.57 -8.39
C SER A 178 10.03 28.03 -8.02
N ASP A 179 9.38 28.98 -8.70
CA ASP A 179 9.72 30.40 -8.66
C ASP A 179 8.67 31.27 -7.95
N LEU A 180 7.95 30.70 -6.97
CA LEU A 180 6.92 31.45 -6.21
C LEU A 180 7.48 32.54 -5.29
N GLY A 181 8.80 32.65 -5.14
CA GLY A 181 9.42 33.61 -4.21
C GLY A 181 9.20 33.28 -2.74
N MET A 182 8.97 31.99 -2.42
CA MET A 182 8.71 31.51 -1.05
C MET A 182 9.99 31.10 -0.29
N ASN A 183 11.17 31.54 -0.74
CA ASN A 183 12.46 31.09 -0.22
C ASN A 183 12.56 31.22 1.31
N GLU A 184 12.12 32.33 1.90
CA GLU A 184 12.16 32.52 3.37
C GLU A 184 11.34 31.46 4.14
N VAL A 185 10.18 31.08 3.60
CA VAL A 185 9.33 30.05 4.21
C VAL A 185 9.96 28.67 4.01
N GLN A 186 10.49 28.42 2.82
CA GLN A 186 11.16 27.17 2.49
C GLN A 186 12.39 26.94 3.37
N ASP A 187 13.23 27.97 3.55
CA ASP A 187 14.40 27.92 4.42
C ASP A 187 13.97 27.61 5.86
N LEU A 188 12.97 28.33 6.39
CA LEU A 188 12.45 28.10 7.75
C LEU A 188 11.89 26.68 7.96
N VAL A 189 11.17 26.14 6.99
CA VAL A 189 10.64 24.76 7.06
C VAL A 189 11.75 23.73 6.90
N SER A 190 12.73 24.00 6.04
CA SER A 190 13.86 23.10 5.79
C SER A 190 14.81 22.99 6.98
N ASP A 191 14.96 24.07 7.75
CA ASP A 191 15.82 24.16 8.94
C ASP A 191 15.21 23.51 10.20
N LEU A 192 13.94 23.10 10.16
CA LEU A 192 13.33 22.41 11.29
C LEU A 192 14.04 21.07 11.58
N PRO A 193 14.21 20.69 12.86
CA PRO A 193 14.69 19.36 13.19
C PRO A 193 13.81 18.30 12.55
N PHE A 194 14.42 17.22 12.02
CA PHE A 194 13.74 16.19 11.23
C PHE A 194 12.39 15.73 11.81
N ILE A 195 12.31 15.47 13.12
CA ILE A 195 11.07 15.03 13.77
C ILE A 195 9.98 16.12 13.74
N ALA A 196 10.34 17.37 14.01
CA ALA A 196 9.39 18.49 13.95
C ALA A 196 8.92 18.73 12.52
N GLN A 197 9.86 18.66 11.55
CA GLN A 197 9.56 18.75 10.13
C GLN A 197 8.62 17.62 9.69
N LEU A 198 8.83 16.38 10.13
CA LEU A 198 7.97 15.24 9.82
C LEU A 198 6.54 15.41 10.36
N PHE A 199 6.38 15.81 11.63
CA PHE A 199 5.05 16.06 12.19
C PHE A 199 4.32 17.21 11.50
N LEU A 200 5.05 18.26 11.12
CA LEU A 200 4.48 19.37 10.36
C LEU A 200 4.07 18.91 8.95
N ALA A 201 4.87 18.09 8.29
CA ALA A 201 4.55 17.53 6.98
C ALA A 201 3.27 16.70 7.04
N MET A 202 3.17 15.83 8.05
CA MET A 202 1.98 15.02 8.29
C MET A 202 0.75 15.89 8.51
N PHE A 203 0.85 16.93 9.34
CA PHE A 203 -0.24 17.86 9.60
C PHE A 203 -0.71 18.56 8.32
N VAL A 204 0.22 19.12 7.55
CA VAL A 204 -0.08 19.81 6.29
C VAL A 204 -0.74 18.85 5.30
N ALA A 205 -0.15 17.67 5.09
CA ALA A 205 -0.69 16.71 4.13
C ALA A 205 -2.09 16.21 4.52
N ASP A 206 -2.35 15.95 5.80
CA ASP A 206 -3.68 15.57 6.29
C ASP A 206 -4.69 16.73 6.17
N LEU A 207 -4.27 17.97 6.39
CA LEU A 207 -5.13 19.15 6.25
C LEU A 207 -5.62 19.30 4.80
N PHE A 208 -4.71 19.25 3.82
CA PHE A 208 -5.09 19.33 2.41
C PHE A 208 -5.85 18.10 1.95
N GLN A 209 -5.50 16.90 2.46
CA GLN A 209 -6.26 15.69 2.19
C GLN A 209 -7.70 15.78 2.73
N TYR A 210 -7.90 16.42 3.89
CA TYR A 210 -9.25 16.66 4.42
C TYR A 210 -10.06 17.57 3.48
N PHE A 211 -9.47 18.67 3.01
CA PHE A 211 -10.16 19.59 2.10
C PHE A 211 -10.54 18.92 0.79
N ILE A 212 -9.61 18.17 0.18
CA ILE A 212 -9.90 17.52 -1.09
C ILE A 212 -10.91 16.39 -0.93
N HIS A 213 -10.86 15.64 0.18
CA HIS A 213 -11.88 14.65 0.51
C HIS A 213 -13.26 15.30 0.65
N ARG A 214 -13.36 16.42 1.38
CA ARG A 214 -14.62 17.18 1.47
C ARG A 214 -15.11 17.62 0.09
N LEU A 215 -14.21 18.10 -0.76
CA LEU A 215 -14.55 18.52 -2.11
C LEU A 215 -15.11 17.36 -2.95
N PHE A 216 -14.55 16.15 -2.82
CA PHE A 216 -15.11 14.95 -3.46
C PHE A 216 -16.56 14.65 -3.06
N HIS A 217 -16.96 14.97 -1.82
CA HIS A 217 -18.33 14.76 -1.34
C HIS A 217 -19.30 15.87 -1.72
N VAL A 218 -18.82 17.10 -1.94
CA VAL A 218 -19.68 18.26 -2.21
C VAL A 218 -19.79 18.57 -3.70
N ASN A 219 -18.77 18.24 -4.50
CA ASN A 219 -18.76 18.49 -5.94
C ASN A 219 -19.28 17.26 -6.73
N PRO A 220 -20.40 17.37 -7.47
CA PRO A 220 -20.99 16.22 -8.19
C PRO A 220 -20.09 15.60 -9.25
N PHE A 221 -19.22 16.38 -9.91
CA PHE A 221 -18.30 15.85 -10.90
C PHE A 221 -17.22 14.99 -10.24
N MET A 222 -16.62 15.48 -9.16
CA MET A 222 -15.59 14.76 -8.42
C MET A 222 -16.16 13.51 -7.72
N TRP A 223 -17.39 13.58 -7.23
CA TRP A 223 -18.10 12.45 -6.65
C TRP A 223 -18.18 11.24 -7.58
N ARG A 224 -18.29 11.43 -8.90
CA ARG A 224 -18.35 10.32 -9.88
C ARG A 224 -17.14 9.38 -9.81
N PHE A 225 -15.98 9.92 -9.44
CA PHE A 225 -14.76 9.14 -9.24
C PHE A 225 -14.69 8.59 -7.82
N HIS A 226 -15.02 9.42 -6.83
CA HIS A 226 -14.96 9.05 -5.42
C HIS A 226 -16.03 8.04 -4.98
N SER A 227 -17.15 7.93 -5.70
CA SER A 227 -18.19 6.94 -5.42
C SER A 227 -17.69 5.50 -5.58
N ILE A 228 -16.59 5.27 -6.31
CA ILE A 228 -15.92 3.95 -6.37
C ILE A 228 -15.37 3.58 -4.99
N HIS A 229 -14.79 4.53 -4.26
CA HIS A 229 -14.37 4.33 -2.87
C HIS A 229 -15.56 4.03 -1.97
N HIS A 230 -16.67 4.78 -2.11
CA HIS A 230 -17.88 4.54 -1.33
C HIS A 230 -18.67 3.29 -1.76
N SER A 231 -18.23 2.58 -2.79
CA SER A 231 -18.84 1.30 -3.20
C SER A 231 -18.46 0.12 -2.28
N ILE A 232 -17.54 0.33 -1.34
CA ILE A 232 -17.06 -0.71 -0.41
C ILE A 232 -18.19 -1.19 0.50
N ARG A 233 -18.51 -2.48 0.41
CA ARG A 233 -19.51 -3.14 1.28
C ARG A 233 -18.89 -3.84 2.49
N TYR A 234 -17.67 -4.35 2.30
CA TYR A 234 -16.90 -5.08 3.32
C TYR A 234 -15.61 -4.30 3.57
N VAL A 235 -15.42 -3.85 4.80
CA VAL A 235 -14.24 -3.04 5.16
C VAL A 235 -13.21 -3.96 5.78
N ASP A 236 -12.14 -4.26 5.04
CA ASP A 236 -10.98 -5.01 5.49
C ASP A 236 -9.69 -4.19 5.26
N TRP A 237 -8.54 -4.81 5.49
CA TRP A 237 -7.25 -4.14 5.36
C TRP A 237 -6.88 -3.70 3.93
N ILE A 238 -7.45 -4.30 2.88
CA ILE A 238 -7.22 -3.93 1.47
C ILE A 238 -8.27 -2.99 0.91
N ALA A 239 -9.46 -2.92 1.52
CA ALA A 239 -10.60 -2.18 1.01
C ALA A 239 -10.30 -0.69 0.73
N GLY A 240 -9.45 -0.04 1.53
CA GLY A 240 -9.06 1.37 1.32
C GLY A 240 -8.35 1.64 0.00
N SER A 241 -7.80 0.61 -0.65
CA SER A 241 -7.17 0.73 -1.97
C SER A 241 -8.16 0.86 -3.14
N ARG A 242 -9.48 0.67 -2.90
CA ARG A 242 -10.54 0.80 -3.90
C ARG A 242 -10.77 2.26 -4.31
N LEU A 243 -9.84 2.81 -5.09
CA LEU A 243 -9.85 4.19 -5.57
C LEU A 243 -9.83 4.23 -7.09
N HIS A 244 -10.47 5.24 -7.66
CA HIS A 244 -10.30 5.55 -9.07
C HIS A 244 -8.93 6.22 -9.30
N LEU A 245 -8.31 6.03 -10.47
CA LEU A 245 -7.01 6.64 -10.76
C LEU A 245 -7.02 8.17 -10.64
N VAL A 246 -8.11 8.82 -11.07
CA VAL A 246 -8.31 10.27 -10.90
C VAL A 246 -8.36 10.68 -9.42
N ASP A 247 -8.98 9.84 -8.57
CA ASP A 247 -9.03 10.08 -7.12
C ASP A 247 -7.61 10.02 -6.54
N ILE A 248 -6.82 9.00 -6.92
CA ILE A 248 -5.42 8.85 -6.54
C ILE A 248 -4.59 10.07 -6.97
N LEU A 249 -4.71 10.51 -8.23
CA LEU A 249 -3.94 11.65 -8.73
C LEU A 249 -4.28 12.94 -8.00
N ILE A 250 -5.58 13.24 -7.84
CA ILE A 250 -6.04 14.47 -7.18
C ILE A 250 -5.66 14.45 -5.70
N THR A 251 -5.90 13.36 -4.97
CA THR A 251 -5.53 13.25 -3.55
C THR A 251 -4.02 13.40 -3.36
N ARG A 252 -3.20 12.72 -4.18
CA ARG A 252 -1.73 12.87 -4.13
C ARG A 252 -1.28 14.28 -4.47
N SER A 253 -1.84 14.92 -5.50
CA SER A 253 -1.52 16.31 -5.83
C SER A 253 -1.78 17.23 -4.64
N PHE A 254 -2.97 17.15 -4.05
CA PHE A 254 -3.34 18.01 -2.93
C PHE A 254 -2.54 17.71 -1.67
N SER A 255 -2.11 16.47 -1.42
CA SER A 255 -1.27 16.14 -0.27
C SER A 255 0.20 16.48 -0.49
N TYR A 256 0.75 16.30 -1.69
CA TYR A 256 2.20 16.38 -1.93
C TYR A 256 2.66 17.74 -2.42
N ILE A 257 1.88 18.43 -3.26
CA ILE A 257 2.26 19.76 -3.77
C ILE A 257 2.48 20.76 -2.63
N PRO A 258 1.64 20.84 -1.58
CA PRO A 258 1.90 21.75 -0.46
C PRO A 258 3.21 21.45 0.26
N LEU A 259 3.60 20.18 0.38
CA LEU A 259 4.89 19.80 0.97
C LEU A 259 6.07 20.27 0.11
N TYR A 260 5.94 20.15 -1.21
CA TYR A 260 6.95 20.67 -2.12
C TYR A 260 7.05 22.20 -2.03
N VAL A 261 5.92 22.91 -2.15
CA VAL A 261 5.86 24.38 -2.14
C VAL A 261 6.41 24.97 -0.84
N LEU A 262 6.14 24.34 0.29
CA LEU A 262 6.60 24.78 1.60
C LEU A 262 8.06 24.43 1.91
N GLY A 263 8.77 23.70 1.04
CA GLY A 263 10.20 23.43 1.21
C GLY A 263 10.53 22.31 2.20
N PHE A 264 9.67 21.31 2.34
CA PHE A 264 10.00 20.13 3.14
C PHE A 264 11.17 19.35 2.50
N SER A 265 12.08 18.86 3.34
CA SER A 265 13.21 18.06 2.86
C SER A 265 12.74 16.77 2.15
N ASN A 266 13.51 16.32 1.16
CA ASN A 266 13.22 15.07 0.45
C ASN A 266 13.18 13.87 1.40
N ASP A 267 14.04 13.84 2.43
CA ASP A 267 14.06 12.75 3.41
C ASP A 267 12.74 12.66 4.19
N VAL A 268 12.22 13.80 4.66
CA VAL A 268 10.91 13.85 5.33
C VAL A 268 9.80 13.46 4.37
N PHE A 269 9.85 13.94 3.12
CA PHE A 269 8.87 13.58 2.10
C PHE A 269 8.84 12.06 1.85
N TYR A 270 10.01 11.42 1.66
CA TYR A 270 10.09 9.98 1.43
C TYR A 270 9.62 9.17 2.64
N VAL A 271 10.02 9.55 3.85
CA VAL A 271 9.54 8.90 5.09
C VAL A 271 8.03 9.05 5.24
N TYR A 272 7.48 10.23 4.94
CA TYR A 272 6.04 10.43 4.93
C TYR A 272 5.34 9.48 3.93
N VAL A 273 5.80 9.42 2.68
CA VAL A 273 5.20 8.52 1.66
C VAL A 273 5.26 7.05 2.06
N VAL A 274 6.34 6.59 2.70
CA VAL A 274 6.49 5.22 3.20
C VAL A 274 5.54 4.91 4.35
N LEU A 275 5.43 5.83 5.33
CA LEU A 275 4.57 5.63 6.50
C LEU A 275 3.08 5.76 6.15
N PHE A 276 2.78 6.58 5.14
CA PHE A 276 1.44 7.01 4.78
C PHE A 276 1.13 6.75 3.30
N PRO A 277 1.23 5.49 2.82
CA PRO A 277 0.90 5.17 1.44
C PRO A 277 -0.58 5.48 1.21
N SER A 278 -0.91 6.05 0.05
CA SER A 278 -2.18 6.74 -0.21
C SER A 278 -3.45 5.86 -0.09
N GLY A 279 -3.32 4.55 0.08
CA GLY A 279 -4.42 3.61 0.39
C GLY A 279 -4.67 3.35 1.89
N SER A 280 -3.74 3.70 2.78
CA SER A 280 -3.83 3.41 4.22
C SER A 280 -4.83 4.32 4.97
N HIS A 281 -5.23 5.44 4.37
CA HIS A 281 -5.98 6.49 5.08
C HIS A 281 -7.50 6.23 5.10
N GLY A 282 -7.98 5.30 4.26
CA GLY A 282 -9.40 4.93 4.17
C GLY A 282 -9.78 3.65 4.91
N SER A 283 -8.85 2.69 5.08
CA SER A 283 -9.18 1.34 5.59
C SER A 283 -9.59 1.30 7.07
N TYR A 284 -9.16 2.27 7.88
CA TYR A 284 -9.38 2.29 9.34
C TYR A 284 -9.83 3.65 9.87
N GLN A 285 -10.74 4.34 9.17
CA GLN A 285 -11.44 5.48 9.78
C GLN A 285 -12.53 4.99 10.74
N CYS A 286 -12.06 4.45 11.87
CA CYS A 286 -12.85 4.28 13.06
C CYS A 286 -12.95 5.62 13.78
N LYS A 287 -14.20 6.00 14.06
CA LYS A 287 -14.72 7.11 14.87
C LYS A 287 -13.90 7.66 16.06
N ASN A 288 -12.78 7.07 16.50
CA ASN A 288 -12.01 7.46 17.69
C ASN A 288 -10.51 7.05 17.60
N SER A 289 -9.73 7.53 16.62
CA SER A 289 -8.27 7.47 16.77
C SER A 289 -7.60 8.71 16.20
N PHE A 290 -6.72 9.28 17.02
CA PHE A 290 -5.93 10.49 16.82
C PHE A 290 -5.34 10.56 15.40
N TRP A 291 -5.86 11.45 14.56
CA TRP A 291 -5.17 12.26 13.54
C TRP A 291 -6.17 13.36 13.09
N PHE A 292 -5.75 14.62 13.19
CA PHE A 292 -6.55 15.79 13.63
C PHE A 292 -7.86 16.17 12.90
N PHE A 293 -8.20 15.63 11.71
CA PHE A 293 -9.30 16.20 10.89
C PHE A 293 -10.32 15.22 10.26
N LYS A 294 -10.21 13.91 10.41
CA LYS A 294 -11.06 12.96 9.65
C LYS A 294 -12.44 12.63 10.25
N ILE A 295 -12.82 13.25 11.38
CA ILE A 295 -14.00 12.84 12.17
C ILE A 295 -15.34 13.44 11.69
N CYS A 296 -15.36 14.56 10.95
CA CYS A 296 -16.61 15.31 10.74
C CYS A 296 -17.44 14.96 9.48
N ILE A 297 -16.92 14.25 8.46
CA ILE A 297 -17.63 14.12 7.17
C ILE A 297 -18.46 12.82 7.07
N CYS A 298 -18.05 11.76 7.79
CA CYS A 298 -18.70 10.46 7.70
C CYS A 298 -20.16 10.46 8.23
N TYR A 299 -20.58 11.49 8.96
CA TYR A 299 -21.92 11.60 9.54
C TYR A 299 -22.90 12.51 8.77
N THR A 300 -22.42 13.32 7.82
CA THR A 300 -23.24 14.37 7.18
C THR A 300 -23.63 14.06 5.73
N SER A 301 -22.88 13.27 4.97
CA SER A 301 -23.25 13.00 3.56
C SER A 301 -24.24 11.84 3.39
N ILE A 302 -24.17 10.80 4.21
CA ILE A 302 -25.08 9.63 4.11
C ILE A 302 -26.53 10.00 4.47
N SER A 303 -26.75 10.98 5.35
CA SER A 303 -28.09 11.42 5.74
C SER A 303 -28.77 12.36 4.74
N SER A 304 -28.04 12.92 3.76
CA SER A 304 -28.59 13.89 2.79
C SER A 304 -28.85 13.33 1.40
N LEU A 305 -28.32 12.14 1.08
CA LEU A 305 -28.58 11.42 -0.17
C LEU A 305 -29.60 10.28 -0.01
N ALA A 306 -30.12 10.09 1.20
CA ALA A 306 -31.15 9.10 1.54
C ALA A 306 -32.53 9.73 1.81
N SER A 307 -32.76 10.95 1.32
CA SER A 307 -34.06 11.64 1.30
C SER A 307 -34.43 12.05 -0.12
#